data_AF-A0A174WD27-F1
#
_entry.id   AF-A0A174WD27-F1
#
_cell.length_a   1.000
_cell.length_b   1.000
_cell.length_c   1.000
_cell.angle_alpha   90.00
_cell.angle_beta   90.00
_cell.angle_gamma   90.00
#
_symmetry.space_group_name_H-M   'P 1'
#
loop_
_entity.id
_entity.type
_entity.pdbx_description
1 polymer ?
#
loop_
_entity_poly.entity_id
_entity_poly.type
_entity_poly.pdbx_seq_one_letter_code
_entity_poly.pdbx_strand_id
1 'polypeptide(L)'
;MTDQELEQRLRTALEHAAPDHLEALLSRCEPRRGNVIPMTVPARKPRKKAAMAWLAAACLALVVVGGGAGVQYYQANAVASVISLDVNPSVELDVNRQEKVVSAVPLNADANEILDGMDLKGADLNVAVNAIMGSLLKHGYVDELANSILISVEDDDAARGAALEQKLTTEIGQVLDSAKVNGAILSQTLSGDSALQQKADEYGISLGKATLIQSLVDSSNHLTFESLVGLSINELNLLANSTAVQTPDSAGGQTSTTASNPALNSVGTASQSAYIGVEAAKEAALTHAGVTSGDVVFLEADYDYEDGRMVYEVEFFAGNTEYEYDVDAATGAIVKHGREQKGGSLTGGGSTAQTDIGEAAAKAAAFAHAGVAEGDVRGLTVKRDFDDGRLTYELEFWAGTTEYEYEIAAADGSVLKSKREEHPNALPADQAIGRDAARDAALAHAGVALTDTYELEVEEELDERTPCYKVEFKAGGMEYEYKIDARTGGVLTYEMDRD
;
A
#
# COMPACT_ATOMS: atom_id res chain seq x y z
N MET A 1 35.26 -22.53 33.48
CA MET A 1 34.34 -23.63 33.82
C MET A 1 34.33 -24.53 32.62
N THR A 2 34.83 -25.75 32.73
CA THR A 2 34.90 -26.68 31.61
C THR A 2 33.55 -27.39 31.42
N ASP A 3 33.21 -27.82 30.20
CA ASP A 3 31.93 -28.48 29.92
C ASP A 3 31.63 -29.67 30.84
N GLN A 4 32.66 -30.40 31.27
CA GLN A 4 32.54 -31.48 32.25
C GLN A 4 32.04 -31.01 33.63
N GLU A 5 32.42 -29.80 34.06
CA GLU A 5 31.96 -29.23 35.33
C GLU A 5 30.51 -28.74 35.22
N LEU A 6 30.09 -28.31 34.03
CA LEU A 6 28.72 -27.90 33.75
C LEU A 6 27.78 -29.12 33.73
N GLU A 7 28.16 -30.20 33.05
CA GLU A 7 27.40 -31.44 33.02
C GLU A 7 27.26 -32.07 34.42
N GLN A 8 28.34 -32.06 35.23
CA GLN A 8 28.26 -32.55 36.59
C GLN A 8 27.27 -31.75 37.43
N ARG A 9 27.32 -30.41 37.37
CA ARG A 9 26.38 -29.57 38.12
C ARG A 9 24.95 -29.72 37.62
N LEU A 10 24.74 -29.86 36.32
CA LEU A 10 23.42 -30.09 35.73
C LEU A 10 22.84 -31.43 36.17
N ARG A 11 23.65 -32.51 36.16
CA ARG A 11 23.24 -33.83 36.65
C ARG A 11 22.90 -33.79 38.14
N THR A 12 23.72 -33.15 38.97
CA THR A 12 23.45 -33.02 40.41
C THR A 12 22.18 -32.21 40.69
N ALA A 13 21.93 -31.15 39.92
CA ALA A 13 20.70 -30.36 40.03
C ALA A 13 19.47 -31.17 39.63
N LEU A 14 19.57 -32.00 38.59
CA LEU A 14 18.47 -32.85 38.12
C LEU A 14 18.13 -33.96 39.13
N GLU A 15 19.14 -34.61 39.71
CA GLU A 15 18.97 -35.67 40.72
C GLU A 15 18.37 -35.13 42.03
N HIS A 16 18.65 -33.87 42.40
CA HIS A 16 18.01 -33.23 43.55
C HIS A 16 16.55 -32.80 43.29
N ALA A 17 16.22 -32.42 42.05
CA ALA A 17 14.88 -31.94 41.71
C ALA A 17 13.84 -33.07 41.60
N ALA A 18 14.25 -34.29 41.27
CA ALA A 18 13.36 -35.45 41.12
C ALA A 18 13.99 -36.75 41.68
N PRO A 19 14.01 -36.95 43.01
CA PRO A 19 14.52 -38.17 43.61
C PRO A 19 13.65 -39.39 43.21
N ASP A 20 14.29 -40.47 42.75
CA ASP A 20 13.61 -41.73 42.44
C ASP A 20 13.19 -42.45 43.73
N HIS A 21 11.88 -42.53 43.95
CA HIS A 21 11.28 -43.13 45.14
C HIS A 21 10.60 -44.49 44.87
N LEU A 22 10.86 -45.11 43.71
CA LEU A 22 10.22 -46.36 43.30
C LEU A 22 10.44 -47.51 44.31
N GLU A 23 11.68 -47.71 44.77
CA GLU A 23 11.98 -48.76 45.76
C GLU A 23 11.36 -48.47 47.13
N ALA A 24 11.34 -47.20 47.54
CA ALA A 24 10.71 -46.78 48.80
C ALA A 24 9.19 -47.05 48.78
N LEU A 25 8.53 -46.89 47.64
CA LEU A 25 7.12 -47.20 47.46
C LEU A 25 6.84 -48.71 47.41
N LEU A 26 7.68 -49.48 46.71
CA LEU A 26 7.55 -50.94 46.65
C LEU A 26 7.75 -51.59 48.02
N SER A 27 8.61 -51.02 48.88
CA SER A 27 8.82 -51.50 50.26
C SER A 27 7.62 -51.30 51.19
N ARG A 28 6.65 -50.43 50.84
CA ARG A 28 5.46 -50.12 51.65
C ARG A 28 4.21 -50.92 51.29
N CYS A 29 4.29 -51.79 50.29
CA CYS A 29 3.17 -52.62 49.85
C CYS A 29 3.25 -54.02 50.48
N GLU A 30 2.57 -54.25 51.61
CA GLU A 30 2.37 -55.61 52.15
C GLU A 30 1.24 -56.36 51.40
N PRO A 31 1.39 -57.67 51.13
CA PRO A 31 0.36 -58.48 50.50
C PRO A 31 -0.78 -58.81 51.47
N ARG A 32 -1.97 -58.25 51.20
CA ARG A 32 -3.21 -58.53 51.96
C ARG A 32 -3.81 -59.87 51.49
N ARG A 33 -3.75 -60.91 52.32
CA ARG A 33 -4.45 -62.20 52.09
C ARG A 33 -5.96 -62.02 52.23
N GLY A 34 -6.71 -62.15 51.15
CA GLY A 34 -8.17 -62.23 51.14
C GLY A 34 -8.65 -63.67 51.41
N ASN A 35 -9.63 -63.81 52.32
CA ASN A 35 -10.31 -65.07 52.61
C ASN A 35 -11.11 -65.57 51.39
N VAL A 36 -11.02 -66.87 51.12
CA VAL A 36 -11.79 -67.56 50.07
C VAL A 36 -13.11 -68.05 50.66
N ILE A 37 -14.24 -67.56 50.14
CA ILE A 37 -15.57 -68.15 50.38
C ILE A 37 -15.93 -68.98 49.13
N PRO A 38 -16.16 -70.30 49.24
CA PRO A 38 -16.52 -71.11 48.08
C PRO A 38 -18.00 -70.88 47.71
N MET A 39 -18.25 -70.33 46.52
CA MET A 39 -19.59 -70.32 45.92
C MET A 39 -19.73 -71.49 44.94
N THR A 40 -20.72 -72.33 45.22
CA THR A 40 -21.23 -73.38 44.33
C THR A 40 -21.91 -72.75 43.11
N VAL A 41 -21.65 -73.31 41.92
CA VAL A 41 -22.18 -72.82 40.64
C VAL A 41 -23.50 -73.50 40.31
N PRO A 42 -24.63 -72.79 40.17
CA PRO A 42 -25.76 -73.26 39.39
C PRO A 42 -25.67 -72.74 37.94
N ALA A 43 -26.16 -73.55 37.00
CA ALA A 43 -26.01 -73.33 35.56
C ALA A 43 -26.97 -72.27 34.95
N ARG A 44 -26.38 -71.46 34.05
CA ARG A 44 -26.88 -70.73 32.85
C ARG A 44 -28.22 -69.98 32.86
N LYS A 45 -28.19 -68.74 32.31
CA LYS A 45 -29.10 -68.25 31.24
C LYS A 45 -28.42 -67.13 30.42
N PRO A 46 -28.59 -67.07 29.08
CA PRO A 46 -27.98 -66.03 28.26
C PRO A 46 -28.95 -64.85 28.09
N ARG A 47 -28.61 -63.63 28.54
CA ARG A 47 -29.38 -62.44 28.18
C ARG A 47 -28.54 -61.17 27.96
N LYS A 48 -28.64 -60.72 26.70
CA LYS A 48 -28.61 -59.38 26.13
C LYS A 48 -27.36 -58.51 26.37
N LYS A 49 -26.32 -58.77 25.55
CA LYS A 49 -25.21 -57.85 25.24
C LYS A 49 -25.64 -56.54 24.55
N ALA A 50 -26.93 -56.28 24.35
CA ALA A 50 -27.40 -55.11 23.62
C ALA A 50 -27.31 -53.82 24.45
N ALA A 51 -27.60 -53.84 25.76
CA ALA A 51 -27.69 -52.61 26.55
C ALA A 51 -26.33 -51.92 26.82
N MET A 52 -25.23 -52.68 26.84
CA MET A 52 -23.87 -52.12 27.03
C MET A 52 -23.28 -51.50 25.74
N ALA A 53 -23.81 -51.86 24.57
CA ALA A 53 -23.36 -51.28 23.30
C ALA A 53 -23.89 -49.85 23.08
N TRP A 54 -25.07 -49.53 23.61
CA TRP A 54 -25.67 -48.19 23.47
C TRP A 54 -25.02 -47.13 24.37
N LEU A 55 -24.49 -47.50 25.55
CA LEU A 55 -23.81 -46.57 26.45
C LEU A 55 -22.38 -46.22 25.99
N ALA A 56 -21.64 -47.19 25.44
CA ALA A 56 -20.33 -46.94 24.83
C ALA A 56 -20.45 -46.10 23.55
N ALA A 57 -21.49 -46.32 22.74
CA ALA A 57 -21.77 -45.51 21.56
C ALA A 57 -22.14 -44.05 21.91
N ALA A 58 -22.86 -43.81 23.01
CA ALA A 58 -23.22 -42.47 23.46
C ALA A 58 -22.01 -41.66 23.98
N CYS A 59 -21.07 -42.30 24.68
CA CYS A 59 -19.82 -41.65 25.12
C CYS A 59 -18.86 -41.40 23.95
N LEU A 60 -18.76 -42.32 22.98
CA LEU A 60 -17.96 -42.12 21.78
C LEU A 60 -18.57 -41.04 20.88
N ALA A 61 -19.91 -40.95 20.81
CA ALA A 61 -20.60 -39.85 20.15
C ALA A 61 -20.37 -38.51 20.86
N LEU A 62 -20.35 -38.43 22.20
CA LEU A 62 -20.01 -37.19 22.91
C LEU A 62 -18.53 -36.79 22.79
N VAL A 63 -17.61 -37.74 22.61
CA VAL A 63 -16.19 -37.45 22.36
C VAL A 63 -15.91 -37.12 20.89
N VAL A 64 -16.64 -37.71 19.94
CA VAL A 64 -16.55 -37.38 18.51
C VAL A 64 -17.30 -36.08 18.19
N VAL A 65 -18.47 -35.85 18.79
CA VAL A 65 -19.23 -34.60 18.67
C VAL A 65 -18.62 -33.52 19.54
N GLY A 66 -18.16 -33.80 20.77
CA GLY A 66 -17.52 -32.81 21.65
C GLY A 66 -16.05 -32.55 21.32
N GLY A 67 -15.30 -33.55 20.84
CA GLY A 67 -13.95 -33.38 20.31
C GLY A 67 -13.96 -32.82 18.89
N GLY A 68 -14.93 -33.20 18.05
CA GLY A 68 -15.18 -32.58 16.75
C GLY A 68 -15.68 -31.14 16.89
N ALA A 69 -16.63 -30.87 17.79
CA ALA A 69 -17.08 -29.52 18.11
C ALA A 69 -15.99 -28.72 18.83
N GLY A 70 -15.12 -29.34 19.64
CA GLY A 70 -14.00 -28.67 20.30
C GLY A 70 -12.92 -28.26 19.30
N VAL A 71 -12.56 -29.12 18.34
CA VAL A 71 -11.63 -28.79 17.25
C VAL A 71 -12.25 -27.78 16.28
N GLN A 72 -13.53 -27.91 15.95
CA GLN A 72 -14.26 -26.93 15.15
C GLN A 72 -14.39 -25.58 15.87
N TYR A 73 -14.61 -25.56 17.19
CA TYR A 73 -14.68 -24.34 17.99
C TYR A 73 -13.30 -23.66 18.11
N TYR A 74 -12.22 -24.44 18.25
CA TYR A 74 -10.86 -23.91 18.22
C TYR A 74 -10.48 -23.38 16.83
N GLN A 75 -10.80 -24.10 15.75
CA GLN A 75 -10.55 -23.61 14.38
C GLN A 75 -11.45 -22.45 13.98
N ALA A 76 -12.66 -22.37 14.53
CA ALA A 76 -13.58 -21.26 14.30
C ALA A 76 -13.15 -19.98 15.03
N ASN A 77 -12.42 -20.10 16.15
CA ASN A 77 -11.91 -18.97 16.93
C ASN A 77 -10.42 -18.69 16.71
N ALA A 78 -9.77 -19.40 15.79
CA ALA A 78 -8.42 -19.07 15.35
C ALA A 78 -8.44 -17.75 14.57
N VAL A 79 -7.41 -16.93 14.77
CA VAL A 79 -7.18 -15.73 13.97
C VAL A 79 -7.02 -16.17 12.52
N ALA A 80 -7.69 -15.45 11.64
CA ALA A 80 -7.77 -15.73 10.23
C ALA A 80 -7.43 -14.51 9.38
N SER A 81 -7.63 -13.31 9.93
CA SER A 81 -7.26 -12.05 9.31
C SER A 81 -6.80 -11.09 10.41
N VAL A 82 -5.79 -10.29 10.14
CA VAL A 82 -5.34 -9.19 10.99
C VAL A 82 -5.67 -7.89 10.25
N ILE A 83 -6.34 -6.97 10.93
CA ILE A 83 -6.84 -5.74 10.32
C ILE A 83 -6.29 -4.56 11.10
N SER A 84 -5.57 -3.66 10.44
CA SER A 84 -5.18 -2.38 11.04
C SER A 84 -6.08 -1.25 10.55
N LEU A 85 -6.50 -0.39 11.48
CA LEU A 85 -7.13 0.89 11.20
C LEU A 85 -6.19 1.99 11.69
N ASP A 86 -5.66 2.73 10.73
CA ASP A 86 -4.62 3.73 10.94
C ASP A 86 -5.16 5.12 10.60
N VAL A 87 -5.04 6.04 11.55
CA VAL A 87 -5.27 7.48 11.37
C VAL A 87 -4.15 8.26 12.06
N ASN A 88 -3.77 7.80 13.26
CA ASN A 88 -3.22 8.49 14.43
C ASN A 88 -4.35 8.89 15.39
N PRO A 89 -5.00 7.92 16.05
CA PRO A 89 -4.45 6.65 16.56
C PRO A 89 -4.43 5.44 15.59
N SER A 90 -3.74 4.37 15.98
CA SER A 90 -3.60 3.10 15.23
C SER A 90 -4.11 1.90 16.05
N VAL A 91 -5.06 1.14 15.49
CA VAL A 91 -5.70 -0.02 16.16
C VAL A 91 -5.57 -1.27 15.30
N GLU A 92 -5.21 -2.39 15.91
CA GLU A 92 -5.19 -3.71 15.28
C GLU A 92 -6.33 -4.59 15.78
N LEU A 93 -6.99 -5.31 14.88
CA LEU A 93 -8.05 -6.26 15.14
C LEU A 93 -7.66 -7.65 14.62
N ASP A 94 -7.60 -8.62 15.52
CA ASP A 94 -7.53 -10.03 15.15
C ASP A 94 -8.94 -10.54 14.89
N VAL A 95 -9.19 -11.13 13.73
CA VAL A 95 -10.52 -11.58 13.34
C VAL A 95 -10.49 -13.04 12.91
N ASN A 96 -11.50 -13.80 13.34
CA ASN A 96 -11.62 -15.20 12.96
C ASN A 96 -12.35 -15.40 11.62
N ARG A 97 -12.45 -16.65 11.15
CA ARG A 97 -13.12 -16.98 9.88
C ARG A 97 -14.62 -16.62 9.81
N GLN A 98 -15.24 -16.31 10.95
CA GLN A 98 -16.65 -15.89 11.03
C GLN A 98 -16.79 -14.36 11.13
N GLU A 99 -15.71 -13.62 10.88
CA GLU A 99 -15.65 -12.16 11.03
C GLU A 99 -15.97 -11.69 12.45
N LYS A 100 -15.65 -12.53 13.46
CA LYS A 100 -15.73 -12.15 14.86
C LYS A 100 -14.38 -11.72 15.38
N VAL A 101 -14.37 -10.63 16.12
CA VAL A 101 -13.17 -10.08 16.75
C VAL A 101 -12.66 -11.03 17.84
N VAL A 102 -11.42 -11.46 17.73
CA VAL A 102 -10.70 -12.28 18.71
C VAL A 102 -9.98 -11.38 19.72
N SER A 103 -9.35 -10.32 19.22
CA SER A 103 -8.60 -9.30 19.97
C SER A 103 -8.78 -7.93 19.33
N ALA A 104 -8.65 -6.88 20.13
CA ALA A 104 -8.42 -5.52 19.66
C ALA A 104 -7.24 -4.95 20.44
N VAL A 105 -6.20 -4.52 19.74
CA VAL A 105 -4.93 -4.08 20.34
C VAL A 105 -4.66 -2.63 19.92
N PRO A 106 -4.46 -1.72 20.89
CA PRO A 106 -3.96 -0.39 20.59
C PRO A 106 -2.48 -0.45 20.24
N LEU A 107 -2.09 0.11 19.08
CA LEU A 107 -0.70 0.11 18.63
C LEU A 107 0.07 1.35 19.12
N ASN A 108 -0.64 2.44 19.45
CA ASN A 108 -0.03 3.65 19.98
C ASN A 108 -0.77 4.19 21.23
N ALA A 109 -0.20 5.23 21.85
CA ALA A 109 -0.74 5.80 23.09
C ALA A 109 -2.17 6.28 22.91
N ASP A 110 -2.45 7.01 21.83
CA ASP A 110 -3.76 7.58 21.49
C ASP A 110 -4.82 6.49 21.23
N ALA A 111 -4.40 5.32 20.71
CA ALA A 111 -5.28 4.17 20.52
C ALA A 111 -5.84 3.61 21.83
N ASN A 112 -5.12 3.77 22.94
CA ASN A 112 -5.65 3.39 24.26
C ASN A 112 -6.83 4.27 24.66
N GLU A 113 -6.83 5.55 24.28
CA GLU A 113 -7.92 6.46 24.59
C GLU A 113 -9.17 6.09 23.80
N ILE A 114 -9.04 5.85 22.50
CA ILE A 114 -10.20 5.54 21.67
C ILE A 114 -10.76 4.15 21.94
N LEU A 115 -10.01 3.21 22.51
CA LEU A 115 -10.48 1.87 22.90
C LEU A 115 -10.94 1.77 24.36
N ASP A 116 -10.77 2.83 25.17
CA ASP A 116 -11.09 2.77 26.60
C ASP A 116 -12.56 2.42 26.84
N GLY A 117 -12.79 1.43 27.71
CA GLY A 117 -14.12 0.94 28.05
C GLY A 117 -14.86 0.15 26.96
N MET A 118 -14.23 -0.16 25.81
CA MET A 118 -14.82 -1.02 24.78
C MET A 118 -14.46 -2.50 24.97
N ASP A 119 -15.49 -3.36 25.00
CA ASP A 119 -15.32 -4.82 24.91
C ASP A 119 -15.70 -5.27 23.50
N LEU A 120 -14.68 -5.38 22.64
CA LEU A 120 -14.86 -5.76 21.24
C LEU A 120 -14.78 -7.29 21.03
N LYS A 121 -14.36 -8.06 22.04
CA LYS A 121 -14.12 -9.49 21.87
C LYS A 121 -15.43 -10.25 21.62
N GLY A 122 -15.47 -10.98 20.52
CA GLY A 122 -16.62 -11.75 20.05
C GLY A 122 -17.69 -10.91 19.34
N ALA A 123 -17.49 -9.59 19.23
CA ALA A 123 -18.34 -8.74 18.40
C ALA A 123 -18.15 -9.07 16.91
N ASP A 124 -19.17 -8.79 16.10
CA ASP A 124 -19.01 -8.77 14.65
C ASP A 124 -18.05 -7.64 14.26
N LEU A 125 -17.20 -7.90 13.27
CA LEU A 125 -16.19 -6.96 12.78
C LEU A 125 -16.81 -5.59 12.43
N ASN A 126 -17.95 -5.58 11.74
CA ASN A 126 -18.65 -4.35 11.37
C ASN A 126 -19.09 -3.52 12.60
N VAL A 127 -19.53 -4.17 13.67
CA VAL A 127 -19.90 -3.51 14.93
C VAL A 127 -18.67 -2.91 15.59
N ALA A 128 -17.55 -3.64 15.59
CA ALA A 128 -16.30 -3.17 16.16
C ALA A 128 -15.74 -1.96 15.39
N VAL A 129 -15.70 -2.05 14.06
CA VAL A 129 -15.24 -0.96 13.18
C VAL A 129 -16.11 0.27 13.35
N ASN A 130 -17.44 0.13 13.37
CA ASN A 130 -18.35 1.25 13.61
C ASN A 130 -18.14 1.90 14.99
N ALA A 131 -17.84 1.09 16.01
CA ALA A 131 -17.55 1.60 17.35
C ALA A 131 -16.22 2.38 17.40
N ILE A 132 -15.18 1.85 16.76
CA ILE A 132 -13.88 2.52 16.62
C ILE A 132 -14.03 3.83 15.84
N MET A 133 -14.72 3.81 14.71
CA MET A 133 -15.01 5.00 13.90
C MET A 133 -15.80 6.05 14.69
N GLY A 134 -16.82 5.63 15.45
CA GLY A 134 -17.57 6.52 16.33
C GLY A 134 -16.68 7.15 17.42
N SER A 135 -15.71 6.40 17.94
CA SER A 135 -14.73 6.90 18.92
C SER A 135 -13.76 7.90 18.29
N LEU A 136 -13.22 7.59 17.10
CA LEU A 136 -12.34 8.48 16.33
C LEU A 136 -13.01 9.84 16.05
N LEU A 137 -14.26 9.82 15.58
CA LEU A 137 -15.05 11.03 15.32
C LEU A 137 -15.34 11.81 16.60
N LYS A 138 -15.68 11.11 17.70
CA LYS A 138 -16.01 11.74 18.99
C LYS A 138 -14.80 12.44 19.62
N HIS A 139 -13.61 11.85 19.48
CA HIS A 139 -12.38 12.40 20.03
C HIS A 139 -11.69 13.39 19.06
N GLY A 140 -12.22 13.57 17.84
CA GLY A 140 -11.72 14.54 16.87
C GLY A 140 -10.47 14.09 16.12
N TYR A 141 -10.17 12.79 16.13
CA TYR A 141 -9.06 12.22 15.34
C TYR A 141 -9.40 12.13 13.85
N VAL A 142 -10.69 12.11 13.53
CA VAL A 142 -11.21 12.24 12.17
C VAL A 142 -12.23 13.37 12.17
N ASP A 143 -11.96 14.43 11.42
CA ASP A 143 -12.82 15.62 11.31
C ASP A 143 -12.70 16.27 9.92
N GLU A 144 -13.16 17.52 9.78
CA GLU A 144 -13.06 18.26 8.51
C GLU A 144 -11.62 18.71 8.18
N LEU A 145 -10.72 18.78 9.17
CA LEU A 145 -9.33 19.22 9.00
C LEU A 145 -8.39 18.05 8.67
N ALA A 146 -8.61 16.89 9.27
CA ALA A 146 -7.88 15.65 9.02
C ALA A 146 -8.87 14.50 8.88
N ASN A 147 -8.98 13.95 7.67
CA ASN A 147 -10.11 13.11 7.29
C ASN A 147 -9.68 11.78 6.63
N SER A 148 -8.38 11.47 6.63
CA SER A 148 -7.85 10.30 5.95
C SER A 148 -7.71 9.11 6.90
N ILE A 149 -8.10 7.93 6.42
CA ILE A 149 -8.05 6.66 7.16
C ILE A 149 -7.36 5.64 6.28
N LEU A 150 -6.40 4.91 6.84
CA LEU A 150 -5.74 3.78 6.18
C LEU A 150 -6.28 2.48 6.79
N ILE A 151 -6.74 1.58 5.92
CA ILE A 151 -7.20 0.24 6.27
C ILE A 151 -6.21 -0.75 5.70
N SER A 152 -5.64 -1.59 6.55
CA SER A 152 -4.78 -2.68 6.07
C SER A 152 -5.35 -4.02 6.48
N VAL A 153 -5.45 -4.94 5.53
CA VAL A 153 -5.95 -6.29 5.76
C VAL A 153 -4.87 -7.30 5.43
N GLU A 154 -4.40 -8.01 6.44
CA GLU A 154 -3.53 -9.18 6.28
C GLU A 154 -4.37 -10.45 6.40
N ASP A 155 -4.26 -11.33 5.40
CA ASP A 155 -5.02 -12.57 5.34
C ASP A 155 -4.24 -13.65 4.57
N ASP A 156 -4.20 -14.88 5.11
CA ASP A 156 -3.58 -16.04 4.43
C ASP A 156 -4.24 -16.39 3.08
N ASP A 157 -5.47 -15.92 2.86
CA ASP A 157 -6.26 -16.07 1.63
C ASP A 157 -6.47 -14.70 0.98
N ALA A 158 -5.71 -14.42 -0.08
CA ALA A 158 -5.75 -13.15 -0.80
C ALA A 158 -7.15 -12.76 -1.31
N ALA A 159 -7.96 -13.72 -1.75
CA ALA A 159 -9.31 -13.43 -2.27
C ALA A 159 -10.25 -13.01 -1.13
N ARG A 160 -10.12 -13.65 0.04
CA ARG A 160 -10.86 -13.25 1.23
C ARG A 160 -10.37 -11.91 1.77
N GLY A 161 -9.05 -11.69 1.84
CA GLY A 161 -8.45 -10.42 2.25
C GLY A 161 -8.97 -9.25 1.41
N ALA A 162 -8.95 -9.37 0.08
CA ALA A 162 -9.47 -8.36 -0.83
C ALA A 162 -10.98 -8.11 -0.65
N ALA A 163 -11.78 -9.18 -0.47
CA ALA A 163 -13.22 -9.03 -0.21
C ALA A 163 -13.51 -8.33 1.13
N LEU A 164 -12.68 -8.61 2.15
CA LEU A 164 -12.78 -8.00 3.46
C LEU A 164 -12.39 -6.52 3.43
N GLU A 165 -11.29 -6.20 2.75
CA GLU A 165 -10.85 -4.82 2.50
C GLU A 165 -11.98 -4.01 1.85
N GLN A 166 -12.51 -4.46 0.71
CA GLN A 166 -13.57 -3.77 0.00
C GLN A 166 -14.82 -3.55 0.87
N LYS A 167 -15.17 -4.56 1.67
CA LYS A 167 -16.28 -4.48 2.61
C LYS A 167 -16.06 -3.39 3.66
N LEU A 168 -14.88 -3.37 4.29
CA LEU A 168 -14.51 -2.38 5.30
C LEU A 168 -14.48 -0.97 4.74
N THR A 169 -13.90 -0.79 3.56
CA THR A 169 -13.89 0.49 2.83
C THR A 169 -15.30 1.02 2.60
N THR A 170 -16.23 0.13 2.20
CA THR A 170 -17.64 0.50 2.03
C THR A 170 -18.33 0.86 3.35
N GLU A 171 -18.10 0.09 4.42
CA GLU A 171 -18.70 0.32 5.73
C GLU A 171 -18.20 1.63 6.36
N ILE A 172 -16.89 1.88 6.34
CA ILE A 172 -16.29 3.11 6.86
C ILE A 172 -16.77 4.32 6.06
N GLY A 173 -16.87 4.22 4.73
CA GLY A 173 -17.43 5.27 3.89
C GLY A 173 -18.86 5.67 4.31
N GLN A 174 -19.71 4.69 4.61
CA GLN A 174 -21.07 4.95 5.08
C GLN A 174 -21.11 5.66 6.46
N VAL A 175 -20.16 5.35 7.35
CA VAL A 175 -20.05 6.02 8.65
C VAL A 175 -19.65 7.47 8.47
N LEU A 176 -18.66 7.73 7.61
CA LEU A 176 -18.20 9.08 7.28
C LEU A 176 -19.31 9.92 6.62
N ASP A 177 -20.02 9.36 5.65
CA ASP A 177 -21.17 9.99 5.00
C ASP A 177 -22.27 10.34 6.01
N SER A 178 -22.55 9.41 6.94
CA SER A 178 -23.55 9.62 8.01
C SER A 178 -23.14 10.72 8.98
N ALA A 179 -21.83 10.85 9.24
CA ALA A 179 -21.24 11.93 10.03
C ALA A 179 -21.10 13.24 9.24
N LYS A 180 -21.34 13.23 7.92
CA LYS A 180 -21.11 14.34 6.98
C LYS A 180 -19.65 14.81 6.94
N VAL A 181 -18.74 13.89 7.18
CA VAL A 181 -17.31 14.12 7.01
C VAL A 181 -16.94 13.57 5.65
N ASN A 182 -16.57 14.43 4.72
CA ASN A 182 -15.95 13.97 3.47
C ASN A 182 -14.56 13.46 3.86
N GLY A 183 -14.35 12.15 3.87
CA GLY A 183 -13.06 11.55 4.22
C GLY A 183 -12.37 10.89 3.03
N ALA A 184 -11.07 10.68 3.15
CA ALA A 184 -10.34 9.78 2.28
C ALA A 184 -10.15 8.44 2.98
N ILE A 185 -10.40 7.36 2.26
CA ILE A 185 -10.14 6.00 2.72
C ILE A 185 -9.08 5.44 1.79
N LEU A 186 -7.90 5.19 2.34
CA LEU A 186 -6.87 4.39 1.72
C LEU A 186 -7.03 2.96 2.22
N SER A 187 -6.89 2.00 1.34
CA SER A 187 -7.00 0.61 1.69
C SER A 187 -6.01 -0.26 0.94
N GLN A 188 -5.52 -1.27 1.64
CA GLN A 188 -4.48 -2.15 1.14
C GLN A 188 -4.61 -3.55 1.72
N THR A 189 -4.17 -4.52 0.94
CA THR A 189 -4.00 -5.90 1.40
C THR A 189 -2.52 -6.18 1.59
N LEU A 190 -2.17 -6.78 2.73
CA LEU A 190 -0.80 -7.08 3.09
C LEU A 190 -0.55 -8.58 3.06
N SER A 191 0.65 -8.95 2.64
CA SER A 191 1.20 -10.30 2.80
C SER A 191 2.41 -10.16 3.73
N GLY A 192 2.41 -10.83 4.89
CA GLY A 192 3.35 -10.55 5.98
C GLY A 192 4.82 -10.45 5.57
N ASP A 193 5.35 -9.21 5.54
CA ASP A 193 6.76 -8.90 5.32
C ASP A 193 7.49 -8.82 6.66
N SER A 194 8.30 -9.85 6.96
CA SER A 194 9.03 -9.93 8.22
C SER A 194 10.09 -8.84 8.44
N ALA A 195 10.62 -8.22 7.37
CA ALA A 195 11.61 -7.16 7.46
C ALA A 195 10.91 -5.81 7.74
N LEU A 196 9.84 -5.52 6.99
CA LEU A 196 9.06 -4.31 7.22
C LEU A 196 8.30 -4.35 8.55
N GLN A 197 7.85 -5.53 9.00
CA GLN A 197 7.27 -5.71 10.33
C GLN A 197 8.26 -5.36 11.44
N GLN A 198 9.52 -5.79 11.33
CA GLN A 198 10.54 -5.42 12.33
C GLN A 198 10.77 -3.91 12.37
N LYS A 199 10.75 -3.26 11.20
CA LYS A 199 10.84 -1.81 11.09
C LYS A 199 9.61 -1.13 11.70
N ALA A 200 8.41 -1.63 11.43
CA ALA A 200 7.17 -1.14 12.04
C ALA A 200 7.21 -1.25 13.57
N ASP A 201 7.65 -2.39 14.10
CA ASP A 201 7.81 -2.64 15.54
C ASP A 201 8.86 -1.71 16.17
N GLU A 202 9.98 -1.45 15.48
CA GLU A 202 11.05 -0.54 15.94
C GLU A 202 10.54 0.89 16.11
N TYR A 203 9.73 1.37 15.15
CA TYR A 203 9.17 2.73 15.16
C TYR A 203 7.82 2.83 15.89
N GLY A 204 7.26 1.71 16.36
CA GLY A 204 5.98 1.68 17.07
C GLY A 204 4.79 2.10 16.20
N ILE A 205 4.82 1.74 14.91
CA ILE A 205 3.74 1.99 13.95
C ILE A 205 3.14 0.68 13.46
N SER A 206 1.97 0.74 12.82
CA SER A 206 1.40 -0.45 12.19
C SER A 206 2.22 -0.87 10.97
N LEU A 207 2.17 -2.17 10.63
CA LEU A 207 2.70 -2.67 9.36
C LEU A 207 2.13 -1.89 8.18
N GLY A 208 0.83 -1.59 8.24
CA GLY A 208 0.14 -0.85 7.20
C GLY A 208 0.71 0.54 6.93
N LYS A 209 0.92 1.32 8.00
CA LYS A 209 1.55 2.64 7.89
C LYS A 209 2.99 2.52 7.41
N ALA A 210 3.74 1.50 7.86
CA ALA A 210 5.10 1.25 7.39
C ALA A 210 5.15 0.97 5.88
N THR A 211 4.20 0.21 5.33
CA THR A 211 4.09 -0.04 3.88
C THR A 211 3.83 1.24 3.10
N LEU A 212 2.91 2.09 3.58
CA LEU A 212 2.63 3.38 2.95
C LEU A 212 3.89 4.28 2.96
N ILE A 213 4.56 4.39 4.11
CA ILE A 213 5.80 5.17 4.22
C ILE A 213 6.87 4.63 3.28
N GLN A 214 7.06 3.31 3.22
CA GLN A 214 8.06 2.71 2.35
C GLN A 214 7.77 3.06 0.89
N SER A 215 6.52 2.99 0.44
CA SER A 215 6.15 3.38 -0.93
C SER A 215 6.44 4.84 -1.28
N LEU A 216 6.29 5.76 -0.31
CA LEU A 216 6.63 7.18 -0.49
C LEU A 216 8.14 7.39 -0.59
N VAL A 217 8.91 6.67 0.23
CA VAL A 217 10.37 6.70 0.20
C VAL A 217 10.89 6.12 -1.12
N ASP A 218 10.31 5.04 -1.61
CA ASP A 218 10.73 4.40 -2.87
C ASP A 218 10.39 5.27 -4.09
N SER A 219 9.35 6.12 -3.98
CA SER A 219 8.92 7.03 -5.05
C SER A 219 9.59 8.41 -5.01
N SER A 220 10.50 8.66 -4.07
CA SER A 220 11.14 9.97 -3.89
C SER A 220 12.63 9.84 -3.59
N ASN A 221 13.41 10.87 -3.96
CA ASN A 221 14.87 10.85 -3.77
C ASN A 221 15.33 11.54 -2.47
N HIS A 222 14.42 12.18 -1.75
CA HIS A 222 14.71 13.04 -0.60
C HIS A 222 13.89 12.72 0.66
N LEU A 223 12.78 11.97 0.56
CA LEU A 223 12.05 11.51 1.74
C LEU A 223 12.78 10.34 2.40
N THR A 224 12.67 10.26 3.72
CA THR A 224 13.26 9.17 4.49
C THR A 224 12.20 8.51 5.34
N PHE A 225 12.38 7.21 5.63
CA PHE A 225 11.42 6.50 6.47
C PHE A 225 11.27 7.17 7.85
N GLU A 226 12.39 7.58 8.45
CA GLU A 226 12.42 8.25 9.76
C GLU A 226 11.64 9.56 9.77
N SER A 227 11.74 10.37 8.70
CA SER A 227 11.03 11.65 8.63
C SER A 227 9.52 11.47 8.55
N LEU A 228 9.04 10.42 7.88
CA LEU A 228 7.61 10.19 7.66
C LEU A 228 6.89 9.46 8.80
N VAL A 229 7.61 8.80 9.72
CA VAL A 229 7.01 8.04 10.86
C VAL A 229 6.09 8.91 11.71
N GLY A 230 6.46 10.18 11.92
CA GLY A 230 5.70 11.11 12.75
C GLY A 230 4.43 11.65 12.10
N LEU A 231 4.24 11.47 10.79
CA LEU A 231 3.12 12.05 10.06
C LEU A 231 1.81 11.30 10.28
N SER A 232 0.70 12.03 10.22
CA SER A 232 -0.64 11.46 10.18
C SER A 232 -0.90 10.76 8.84
N ILE A 233 -1.89 9.86 8.81
CA ILE A 233 -2.31 9.26 7.53
C ILE A 233 -2.81 10.33 6.55
N ASN A 234 -3.37 11.43 7.04
CA ASN A 234 -3.78 12.54 6.18
C ASN A 234 -2.60 13.20 5.47
N GLU A 235 -1.52 13.47 6.18
CA GLU A 235 -0.29 14.03 5.59
C GLU A 235 0.37 13.06 4.61
N LEU A 236 0.48 11.78 4.99
CA LEU A 236 1.01 10.74 4.08
C LEU A 236 0.16 10.60 2.81
N ASN A 237 -1.17 10.73 2.93
CA ASN A 237 -2.07 10.72 1.78
C ASN A 237 -1.88 11.97 0.90
N LEU A 238 -1.63 13.14 1.48
CA LEU A 238 -1.33 14.34 0.71
C LEU A 238 0.00 14.23 -0.03
N LEU A 239 1.04 13.67 0.60
CA LEU A 239 2.32 13.37 -0.03
C LEU A 239 2.18 12.31 -1.14
N ALA A 240 1.34 11.28 -0.92
CA ALA A 240 1.12 10.25 -1.94
C ALA A 240 0.40 10.77 -3.19
N ASN A 241 -0.38 11.84 -3.05
CA ASN A 241 -1.13 12.45 -4.16
C ASN A 241 -0.47 13.74 -4.68
N SER A 242 0.69 14.15 -4.16
CA SER A 242 1.38 15.35 -4.65
C SER A 242 2.00 15.13 -6.03
N THR A 243 2.20 13.90 -6.51
CA THR A 243 2.63 13.65 -7.90
C THR A 243 1.58 13.98 -8.97
N ALA A 244 0.46 14.61 -8.59
CA ALA A 244 -0.62 15.03 -9.50
C ALA A 244 -0.93 16.51 -9.31
N VAL A 245 -0.05 17.39 -9.82
CA VAL A 245 -0.29 18.83 -9.78
C VAL A 245 -1.51 19.22 -10.58
N GLN A 246 -2.42 19.81 -9.83
CA GLN A 246 -3.57 20.56 -10.27
C GLN A 246 -3.11 21.77 -11.10
N THR A 247 -3.53 21.84 -12.36
CA THR A 247 -3.60 23.10 -13.09
C THR A 247 -4.86 23.87 -12.68
N PRO A 248 -4.79 25.20 -12.53
CA PRO A 248 -5.92 26.01 -12.13
C PRO A 248 -6.81 26.31 -13.34
N ASP A 249 -7.77 25.43 -13.67
CA ASP A 249 -9.03 25.86 -14.27
C ASP A 249 -10.12 24.78 -14.14
N SER A 250 -10.92 24.87 -13.09
CA SER A 250 -12.37 24.65 -13.20
C SER A 250 -13.07 25.07 -11.91
N ALA A 251 -13.77 26.19 -11.99
CA ALA A 251 -14.85 26.51 -11.10
C ALA A 251 -15.96 25.44 -11.23
N GLY A 252 -15.91 24.42 -10.37
CA GLY A 252 -17.02 23.48 -10.22
C GLY A 252 -16.60 22.07 -9.81
N GLY A 253 -16.70 21.79 -8.52
CA GLY A 253 -17.17 20.52 -7.95
C GLY A 253 -16.55 19.21 -8.44
N GLN A 254 -15.81 18.58 -7.53
CA GLN A 254 -15.61 17.14 -7.43
C GLN A 254 -14.89 16.52 -8.63
N THR A 255 -13.57 16.48 -8.52
CA THR A 255 -12.69 15.80 -9.46
C THR A 255 -11.97 14.69 -8.69
N SER A 256 -12.28 13.44 -9.03
CA SER A 256 -11.58 12.26 -8.49
C SER A 256 -10.14 12.27 -8.99
N THR A 257 -9.19 12.51 -8.10
CA THR A 257 -7.76 12.30 -8.35
C THR A 257 -7.42 10.86 -8.01
N THR A 258 -7.40 10.00 -9.02
CA THR A 258 -6.80 8.67 -8.92
C THR A 258 -5.32 8.81 -9.26
N ALA A 259 -4.48 9.04 -8.24
CA ALA A 259 -3.05 8.75 -8.34
C ALA A 259 -2.87 7.27 -8.00
N SER A 260 -2.28 6.53 -8.94
CA SER A 260 -2.14 5.08 -8.86
C SER A 260 -0.80 4.74 -8.20
N ASN A 261 -0.78 4.59 -6.87
CA ASN A 261 0.10 3.57 -6.29
C ASN A 261 -0.60 2.22 -6.54
N PRO A 262 -0.05 1.31 -7.37
CA PRO A 262 -0.73 0.07 -7.76
C PRO A 262 -1.06 -0.85 -6.58
N ALA A 263 -0.48 -0.61 -5.39
CA ALA A 263 -0.75 -1.36 -4.16
C ALA A 263 -1.80 -0.71 -3.22
N LEU A 264 -2.26 0.52 -3.51
CA LEU A 264 -3.19 1.27 -2.65
C LEU A 264 -4.50 1.57 -3.39
N ASN A 265 -5.61 1.08 -2.85
CA ASN A 265 -6.94 1.51 -3.24
C ASN A 265 -7.25 2.83 -2.50
N SER A 266 -7.77 3.84 -3.20
CA SER A 266 -8.12 5.14 -2.60
C SER A 266 -9.53 5.57 -2.99
N VAL A 267 -10.33 5.99 -2.01
CA VAL A 267 -11.68 6.53 -2.18
C VAL A 267 -11.79 7.85 -1.43
N GLY A 268 -12.34 8.89 -2.08
CA GLY A 268 -12.48 10.22 -1.50
C GLY A 268 -11.22 11.08 -1.68
N THR A 269 -11.08 12.14 -0.88
CA THR A 269 -9.98 13.12 -1.00
C THR A 269 -9.49 13.57 0.36
N ALA A 270 -8.17 13.59 0.56
CA ALA A 270 -7.56 14.09 1.80
C ALA A 270 -7.92 15.56 2.05
N SER A 271 -8.09 15.93 3.31
CA SER A 271 -8.35 17.31 3.68
C SER A 271 -7.07 18.11 3.63
N GLN A 272 -7.16 19.27 3.00
CA GLN A 272 -6.10 20.27 2.89
C GLN A 272 -6.39 21.48 3.79
N SER A 273 -7.49 21.46 4.55
CA SER A 273 -8.03 22.63 5.25
C SER A 273 -7.13 23.14 6.38
N ALA A 274 -6.17 22.31 6.81
CA ALA A 274 -5.15 22.69 7.78
C ALA A 274 -4.01 23.53 7.17
N TYR A 275 -3.95 23.66 5.85
CA TYR A 275 -2.86 24.29 5.11
C TYR A 275 -3.31 25.55 4.38
N ILE A 276 -2.34 26.42 4.05
CA ILE A 276 -2.58 27.70 3.36
C ILE A 276 -3.13 27.52 1.94
N GLY A 277 -2.97 26.32 1.37
CA GLY A 277 -3.34 26.01 0.00
C GLY A 277 -2.26 26.40 -1.01
N VAL A 278 -2.24 25.67 -2.11
CA VAL A 278 -1.29 25.78 -3.22
C VAL A 278 -1.17 27.21 -3.75
N GLU A 279 -2.30 27.90 -3.95
CA GLU A 279 -2.31 29.26 -4.51
C GLU A 279 -1.64 30.29 -3.57
N ALA A 280 -1.85 30.16 -2.25
CA ALA A 280 -1.19 31.03 -1.29
C ALA A 280 0.32 30.76 -1.22
N ALA A 281 0.73 29.50 -1.37
CA ALA A 281 2.16 29.13 -1.43
C ALA A 281 2.84 29.70 -2.68
N LYS A 282 2.20 29.54 -3.85
CA LYS A 282 2.63 30.15 -5.12
C LYS A 282 2.78 31.67 -4.98
N GLU A 283 1.76 32.36 -4.45
CA GLU A 283 1.81 33.80 -4.24
C GLU A 283 2.95 34.22 -3.28
N ALA A 284 3.17 33.45 -2.20
CA ALA A 284 4.26 33.71 -1.26
C ALA A 284 5.64 33.59 -1.92
N ALA A 285 5.86 32.54 -2.73
CA ALA A 285 7.10 32.33 -3.46
C ALA A 285 7.36 33.43 -4.49
N LEU A 286 6.36 33.79 -5.30
CA LEU A 286 6.48 34.88 -6.30
C LEU A 286 6.76 36.23 -5.65
N THR A 287 6.07 36.52 -4.55
CA THR A 287 6.27 37.75 -3.77
C THR A 287 7.68 37.83 -3.21
N HIS A 288 8.19 36.74 -2.64
CA HIS A 288 9.54 36.67 -2.11
C HIS A 288 10.60 36.82 -3.22
N ALA A 289 10.37 36.21 -4.37
CA ALA A 289 11.25 36.32 -5.54
C ALA A 289 11.23 37.71 -6.18
N GLY A 290 10.23 38.54 -5.90
CA GLY A 290 10.02 39.82 -6.55
C GLY A 290 9.62 39.67 -8.03
N VAL A 291 9.02 38.55 -8.39
CA VAL A 291 8.59 38.20 -9.75
C VAL A 291 7.09 38.39 -9.86
N THR A 292 6.61 38.99 -10.94
CA THR A 292 5.17 39.12 -11.19
C THR A 292 4.66 37.87 -11.91
N SER A 293 3.44 37.42 -11.61
CA SER A 293 2.87 36.22 -12.23
C SER A 293 2.83 36.26 -13.77
N GLY A 294 2.83 37.45 -14.38
CA GLY A 294 2.89 37.60 -15.83
C GLY A 294 4.27 37.33 -16.45
N ASP A 295 5.33 37.31 -15.65
CA ASP A 295 6.69 36.96 -16.07
C ASP A 295 7.05 35.50 -15.76
N VAL A 296 6.13 34.78 -15.12
CA VAL A 296 6.33 33.41 -14.67
C VAL A 296 5.88 32.43 -15.73
N VAL A 297 6.70 31.40 -15.95
CA VAL A 297 6.38 30.22 -16.74
C VAL A 297 6.64 28.99 -15.88
N PHE A 298 5.91 27.89 -16.13
CA PHE A 298 6.07 26.63 -15.40
C PHE A 298 5.95 26.78 -13.88
N LEU A 299 4.83 27.31 -13.37
CA LEU A 299 4.60 27.46 -11.93
C LEU A 299 3.90 26.22 -11.34
N GLU A 300 4.70 25.37 -10.72
CA GLU A 300 4.31 24.15 -10.05
C GLU A 300 4.33 24.35 -8.52
N ALA A 301 3.49 23.62 -7.80
CA ALA A 301 3.60 23.60 -6.34
C ALA A 301 2.98 22.32 -5.77
N ASP A 302 3.78 21.59 -5.00
CA ASP A 302 3.45 20.27 -4.46
C ASP A 302 3.67 20.15 -2.98
N TYR A 303 2.92 19.26 -2.32
CA TYR A 303 3.25 18.92 -0.94
C TYR A 303 4.55 18.14 -0.89
N ASP A 304 5.40 18.57 0.02
CA ASP A 304 6.62 17.90 0.38
C ASP A 304 6.83 17.92 1.91
N TYR A 305 7.85 17.21 2.38
CA TYR A 305 8.19 17.12 3.79
C TYR A 305 9.69 17.22 4.02
N GLU A 306 10.12 18.41 4.44
CA GLU A 306 11.51 18.77 4.71
C GLU A 306 11.67 19.04 6.20
N ASP A 307 12.79 18.66 6.83
CA ASP A 307 13.14 19.04 8.22
C ASP A 307 12.01 18.92 9.30
N GLY A 308 11.11 17.93 9.17
CA GLY A 308 10.09 17.65 10.19
C GLY A 308 8.79 18.47 10.06
N ARG A 309 8.50 19.02 8.87
CA ARG A 309 7.43 20.00 8.61
C ARG A 309 6.88 19.81 7.21
N MET A 310 5.55 19.88 7.07
CA MET A 310 4.91 19.93 5.76
C MET A 310 5.26 21.25 5.07
N VAL A 311 5.72 21.17 3.83
CA VAL A 311 6.00 22.32 2.97
C VAL A 311 5.28 22.16 1.64
N TYR A 312 5.09 23.28 0.95
CA TYR A 312 4.88 23.28 -0.49
C TYR A 312 6.23 23.52 -1.16
N GLU A 313 6.69 22.57 -1.96
CA GLU A 313 7.79 22.78 -2.91
C GLU A 313 7.20 23.51 -4.11
N VAL A 314 7.59 24.77 -4.29
CA VAL A 314 7.13 25.65 -5.37
C VAL A 314 8.27 25.85 -6.35
N GLU A 315 8.08 25.36 -7.57
CA GLU A 315 9.03 25.53 -8.66
C GLU A 315 8.46 26.48 -9.72
N PHE A 316 9.26 27.44 -10.16
CA PHE A 316 8.88 28.28 -11.30
C PHE A 316 10.05 28.90 -12.05
N PHE A 317 9.78 29.28 -13.29
CA PHE A 317 10.76 29.98 -14.12
C PHE A 317 10.35 31.43 -14.34
N ALA A 318 11.32 32.33 -14.31
CA ALA A 318 11.16 33.71 -14.77
C ALA A 318 12.33 34.08 -15.69
N GLY A 319 12.04 34.27 -16.97
CA GLY A 319 13.08 34.40 -18.00
C GLY A 319 13.88 33.10 -18.15
N ASN A 320 15.20 33.15 -17.91
CA ASN A 320 16.10 31.99 -17.95
C ASN A 320 16.61 31.61 -16.54
N THR A 321 15.79 31.87 -15.53
CA THR A 321 16.10 31.58 -14.13
C THR A 321 15.01 30.70 -13.57
N GLU A 322 15.40 29.52 -13.14
CA GLU A 322 14.61 28.59 -12.34
C GLU A 322 14.65 29.07 -10.89
N TYR A 323 13.53 28.98 -10.22
CA TYR A 323 13.34 29.29 -8.82
C TYR A 323 12.70 28.10 -8.15
N GLU A 324 13.24 27.73 -7.00
CA GLU A 324 12.76 26.62 -6.18
C GLU A 324 12.54 27.18 -4.77
N TYR A 325 11.42 26.86 -4.15
CA TYR A 325 11.01 27.41 -2.86
C TYR A 325 10.33 26.35 -2.01
N ASP A 326 10.78 26.17 -0.78
CA ASP A 326 10.00 25.47 0.23
C ASP A 326 9.22 26.50 1.01
N VAL A 327 7.90 26.38 0.96
CA VAL A 327 6.96 27.26 1.67
C VAL A 327 6.28 26.47 2.77
N ASP A 328 6.38 26.92 4.02
CA ASP A 328 5.68 26.30 5.15
C ASP A 328 4.18 26.11 4.86
N ALA A 329 3.70 24.86 4.83
CA ALA A 329 2.35 24.57 4.39
C ALA A 329 1.28 25.13 5.33
N ALA A 330 1.59 25.33 6.62
CA ALA A 330 0.65 25.85 7.61
C ALA A 330 0.67 27.38 7.70
N THR A 331 1.83 28.02 7.49
CA THR A 331 2.02 29.45 7.78
C THR A 331 2.35 30.31 6.55
N GLY A 332 2.78 29.71 5.44
CA GLY A 332 3.24 30.42 4.26
C GLY A 332 4.62 31.07 4.39
N ALA A 333 5.35 30.78 5.46
CA ALA A 333 6.72 31.28 5.61
C ALA A 333 7.66 30.60 4.60
N ILE A 334 8.53 31.38 3.96
CA ILE A 334 9.58 30.84 3.09
C ILE A 334 10.68 30.24 3.95
N VAL A 335 11.03 28.98 3.73
CA VAL A 335 11.93 28.24 4.63
C VAL A 335 13.20 27.75 3.97
N LYS A 336 13.11 27.48 2.67
CA LYS A 336 14.24 27.25 1.78
C LYS A 336 13.93 27.94 0.47
N HIS A 337 14.97 28.42 -0.20
CA HIS A 337 14.83 28.92 -1.56
C HIS A 337 16.14 28.81 -2.30
N GLY A 338 16.04 28.48 -3.58
CA GLY A 338 17.11 28.40 -4.55
C GLY A 338 16.75 29.17 -5.81
N ARG A 339 17.78 29.50 -6.59
CA ARG A 339 17.58 29.86 -8.00
C ARG A 339 18.78 29.43 -8.81
N GLU A 340 18.53 28.91 -9.99
CA GLU A 340 19.55 28.53 -10.95
C GLU A 340 19.32 29.29 -12.26
N GLN A 341 20.39 29.85 -12.81
CA GLN A 341 20.33 30.43 -14.16
C GLN A 341 20.64 29.32 -15.17
N LYS A 342 19.64 28.87 -15.93
CA LYS A 342 19.87 27.89 -17.00
C LYS A 342 20.68 28.54 -18.13
N GLY A 343 21.49 27.76 -18.84
CA GLY A 343 22.37 28.26 -19.90
C GLY A 343 21.54 28.71 -21.12
N GLY A 344 21.84 29.89 -21.68
CA GLY A 344 21.12 30.42 -22.85
C GLY A 344 21.17 31.94 -22.91
N SER A 345 21.84 32.50 -23.91
CA SER A 345 21.94 33.95 -24.10
C SER A 345 20.66 34.49 -24.75
N LEU A 346 19.66 34.86 -23.95
CA LEU A 346 18.54 35.67 -24.43
C LEU A 346 19.01 37.11 -24.64
N THR A 347 19.41 37.44 -25.88
CA THR A 347 19.50 38.84 -26.30
C THR A 347 18.11 39.45 -26.22
N GLY A 348 17.96 40.45 -25.35
CA GLY A 348 16.68 40.96 -24.89
C GLY A 348 15.61 41.21 -25.96
N GLY A 349 14.40 40.76 -25.65
CA GLY A 349 13.17 41.06 -26.37
C GLY A 349 11.98 40.66 -25.52
N GLY A 350 11.29 41.66 -24.95
CA GLY A 350 10.00 41.66 -24.24
C GLY A 350 9.38 40.35 -23.74
N SER A 351 9.08 40.31 -22.43
CA SER A 351 8.03 39.45 -21.85
C SER A 351 6.77 39.53 -22.70
N THR A 352 6.56 38.55 -23.57
CA THR A 352 5.21 38.09 -23.91
C THR A 352 4.91 37.01 -22.91
N ALA A 353 3.92 37.23 -22.05
CA ALA A 353 3.35 36.19 -21.19
C ALA A 353 3.20 34.92 -22.04
N GLN A 354 4.03 33.93 -21.77
CA GLN A 354 4.06 32.73 -22.58
C GLN A 354 2.86 31.90 -22.13
N THR A 355 1.78 31.98 -22.89
CA THR A 355 0.53 31.27 -22.63
C THR A 355 0.82 29.78 -22.67
N ASP A 356 0.61 29.07 -21.56
CA ASP A 356 0.68 27.60 -21.56
C ASP A 356 -0.63 27.04 -22.12
N ILE A 357 -0.56 26.29 -23.22
CA ILE A 357 -1.72 25.64 -23.84
C ILE A 357 -2.28 24.48 -22.99
N GLY A 358 -1.49 23.96 -22.04
CA GLY A 358 -1.85 22.79 -21.25
C GLY A 358 -1.68 21.46 -21.98
N GLU A 359 -1.52 20.37 -21.21
CA GLU A 359 -1.31 19.02 -21.76
C GLU A 359 -2.40 18.58 -22.72
N ALA A 360 -3.67 18.87 -22.42
CA ALA A 360 -4.80 18.43 -23.24
C ALA A 360 -4.72 19.02 -24.65
N ALA A 361 -4.32 20.30 -24.76
CA ALA A 361 -4.12 20.94 -26.05
C ALA A 361 -2.84 20.42 -26.75
N ALA A 362 -1.79 20.10 -26.00
CA ALA A 362 -0.55 19.54 -26.54
C ALA A 362 -0.78 18.13 -27.13
N LYS A 363 -1.52 17.28 -26.41
CA LYS A 363 -2.01 15.96 -26.87
C LYS A 363 -2.82 16.11 -28.15
N ALA A 364 -3.80 17.02 -28.16
CA ALA A 364 -4.61 17.29 -29.33
C ALA A 364 -3.78 17.78 -30.53
N ALA A 365 -2.79 18.64 -30.31
CA ALA A 365 -1.88 19.11 -31.36
C ALA A 365 -1.03 17.98 -31.93
N ALA A 366 -0.44 17.13 -31.08
CA ALA A 366 0.35 15.98 -31.50
C ALA A 366 -0.48 14.96 -32.28
N PHE A 367 -1.67 14.58 -31.80
CA PHE A 367 -2.56 13.62 -32.47
C PHE A 367 -3.08 14.16 -33.80
N ALA A 368 -3.48 15.44 -33.84
CA ALA A 368 -3.90 16.10 -35.07
C ALA A 368 -2.77 16.16 -36.11
N HIS A 369 -1.54 16.46 -35.67
CA HIS A 369 -0.37 16.46 -36.55
C HIS A 369 -0.02 15.04 -37.04
N ALA A 370 -0.12 14.04 -36.17
CA ALA A 370 0.10 12.63 -36.51
C ALA A 370 -1.00 12.05 -37.41
N GLY A 371 -2.20 12.66 -37.43
CA GLY A 371 -3.37 12.12 -38.11
C GLY A 371 -3.92 10.86 -37.43
N VAL A 372 -3.73 10.75 -36.11
CA VAL A 372 -4.12 9.60 -35.27
C VAL A 372 -5.34 9.97 -34.44
N ALA A 373 -6.31 9.07 -34.31
CA ALA A 373 -7.43 9.25 -33.39
C ALA A 373 -7.00 8.87 -31.97
N GLU A 374 -7.45 9.62 -30.96
CA GLU A 374 -7.09 9.39 -29.55
C GLU A 374 -7.36 7.95 -29.08
N GLY A 375 -8.44 7.32 -29.57
CA GLY A 375 -8.76 5.92 -29.25
C GLY A 375 -7.80 4.88 -29.83
N ASP A 376 -6.95 5.26 -30.79
CA ASP A 376 -5.93 4.40 -31.40
C ASP A 376 -4.54 4.58 -30.74
N VAL A 377 -4.43 5.52 -29.79
CA VAL A 377 -3.20 5.85 -29.08
C VAL A 377 -2.99 4.87 -27.94
N ARG A 378 -1.76 4.35 -27.81
CA ARG A 378 -1.34 3.52 -26.66
C ARG A 378 0.03 3.96 -26.16
N GLY A 379 0.29 3.64 -24.89
CA GLY A 379 1.57 3.96 -24.25
C GLY A 379 1.90 5.45 -24.25
N LEU A 380 0.89 6.31 -24.11
CA LEU A 380 1.07 7.76 -24.10
C LEU A 380 1.83 8.19 -22.85
N THR A 381 3.00 8.75 -23.06
CA THR A 381 3.78 9.47 -22.05
C THR A 381 3.75 10.94 -22.41
N VAL A 382 3.51 11.81 -21.42
CA VAL A 382 3.61 13.27 -21.59
C VAL A 382 4.47 13.82 -20.47
N LYS A 383 5.52 14.55 -20.83
CA LYS A 383 6.42 15.24 -19.91
C LYS A 383 6.45 16.71 -20.27
N ARG A 384 6.51 17.57 -19.26
CA ARG A 384 6.81 19.00 -19.46
C ARG A 384 8.31 19.15 -19.34
N ASP A 385 8.91 19.94 -20.22
CA ASP A 385 10.33 20.24 -20.18
C ASP A 385 10.55 21.75 -20.41
N PHE A 386 11.61 22.30 -19.83
CA PHE A 386 11.98 23.70 -19.99
C PHE A 386 13.46 23.81 -20.37
N ASP A 387 13.73 23.74 -21.68
CA ASP A 387 15.06 23.93 -22.23
C ASP A 387 15.16 25.23 -23.05
N ASP A 388 16.35 25.84 -23.09
CA ASP A 388 16.67 27.04 -23.86
C ASP A 388 15.69 28.23 -23.67
N GLY A 389 15.06 28.33 -22.50
CA GLY A 389 14.09 29.39 -22.18
C GLY A 389 12.70 29.18 -22.78
N ARG A 390 12.35 27.96 -23.16
CA ARG A 390 11.06 27.60 -23.75
C ARG A 390 10.45 26.41 -23.01
N LEU A 391 9.23 26.58 -22.51
CA LEU A 391 8.40 25.47 -22.04
C LEU A 391 7.92 24.64 -23.25
N THR A 392 8.16 23.34 -23.18
CA THR A 392 7.75 22.34 -24.16
C THR A 392 7.00 21.18 -23.50
N TYR A 393 6.17 20.52 -24.29
CA TYR A 393 5.59 19.23 -23.95
C TYR A 393 6.28 18.17 -24.80
N GLU A 394 6.91 17.20 -24.17
CA GLU A 394 7.42 16.00 -24.80
C GLU A 394 6.34 14.92 -24.73
N LEU A 395 5.90 14.42 -25.89
CA LEU A 395 4.92 13.34 -25.97
C LEU A 395 5.54 12.16 -26.69
N GLU A 396 5.33 10.98 -26.12
CA GLU A 396 5.69 9.72 -26.75
C GLU A 396 4.46 8.82 -26.76
N PHE A 397 4.12 8.29 -27.93
CA PHE A 397 2.99 7.37 -28.04
C PHE A 397 3.08 6.48 -29.26
N TRP A 398 2.29 5.41 -29.25
CA TRP A 398 2.17 4.49 -30.35
C TRP A 398 0.78 4.55 -30.98
N ALA A 399 0.73 4.37 -32.31
CA ALA A 399 -0.50 4.10 -33.03
C ALA A 399 -0.26 2.98 -34.06
N GLY A 400 -1.00 1.88 -33.91
CA GLY A 400 -0.75 0.66 -34.68
C GLY A 400 0.67 0.13 -34.48
N THR A 401 1.48 0.18 -35.53
CA THR A 401 2.88 -0.29 -35.56
C THR A 401 3.89 0.86 -35.66
N THR A 402 3.45 2.09 -35.38
CA THR A 402 4.27 3.29 -35.53
C THR A 402 4.40 3.96 -34.17
N GLU A 403 5.63 4.30 -33.82
CA GLU A 403 5.98 5.12 -32.65
C GLU A 403 6.06 6.58 -33.08
N TYR A 404 5.57 7.46 -32.22
CA TYR A 404 5.55 8.89 -32.40
C TYR A 404 6.19 9.57 -31.20
N GLU A 405 7.21 10.38 -31.46
CA GLU A 405 7.78 11.31 -30.49
C GLU A 405 7.50 12.74 -30.96
N TYR A 406 7.03 13.58 -30.05
CA TYR A 406 6.69 14.97 -30.31
C TYR A 406 7.29 15.88 -29.26
N GLU A 407 7.77 17.04 -29.70
CA GLU A 407 8.06 18.17 -28.84
C GLU A 407 7.13 19.30 -29.29
N ILE A 408 6.24 19.72 -28.42
CA ILE A 408 5.20 20.73 -28.69
C ILE A 408 5.50 21.97 -27.87
N ALA A 409 5.53 23.14 -28.50
CA ALA A 409 5.67 24.39 -27.78
C ALA A 409 4.46 24.63 -26.88
N ALA A 410 4.68 24.82 -25.58
CA ALA A 410 3.61 25.16 -24.66
C ALA A 410 2.99 26.52 -24.97
N ALA A 411 3.72 27.43 -25.64
CA ALA A 411 3.27 28.78 -25.97
C ALA A 411 2.00 28.84 -26.85
N ASP A 412 1.91 27.95 -27.83
CA ASP A 412 0.93 28.03 -28.92
C ASP A 412 0.53 26.67 -29.53
N GLY A 413 1.09 25.56 -29.03
CA GLY A 413 0.85 24.23 -29.57
C GLY A 413 1.55 23.93 -30.87
N SER A 414 2.53 24.77 -31.28
CA SER A 414 3.34 24.49 -32.45
C SER A 414 4.19 23.23 -32.25
N VAL A 415 4.23 22.38 -33.27
CA VAL A 415 5.13 21.21 -33.28
C VAL A 415 6.55 21.69 -33.53
N LEU A 416 7.42 21.56 -32.53
CA LEU A 416 8.83 21.92 -32.58
C LEU A 416 9.65 20.78 -33.19
N LYS A 417 9.35 19.56 -32.74
CA LYS A 417 9.97 18.33 -33.21
C LYS A 417 8.89 17.27 -33.38
N SER A 418 9.00 16.50 -34.43
CA SER A 418 8.19 15.29 -34.63
C SER A 418 9.07 14.22 -35.22
N LYS A 419 9.13 13.07 -34.56
CA LYS A 419 9.74 11.85 -35.09
C LYS A 419 8.64 10.81 -35.20
N ARG A 420 8.65 10.07 -36.31
CA ARG A 420 7.81 8.89 -36.49
C ARG A 420 8.71 7.74 -36.90
N GLU A 421 8.58 6.62 -36.21
CA GLU A 421 9.36 5.43 -36.48
C GLU A 421 8.42 4.26 -36.78
N GLU A 422 8.52 3.72 -38.01
CA GLU A 422 7.71 2.57 -38.40
C GLU A 422 8.40 1.30 -37.93
N HIS A 423 7.70 0.54 -37.11
CA HIS A 423 8.13 -0.75 -36.62
C HIS A 423 7.32 -1.83 -37.34
N PRO A 424 7.67 -2.24 -38.57
CA PRO A 424 6.85 -3.15 -39.39
C PRO A 424 6.65 -4.53 -38.75
N ASN A 425 7.43 -4.86 -37.74
CA ASN A 425 7.25 -6.08 -36.97
C ASN A 425 6.38 -5.86 -35.72
N ALA A 426 6.22 -4.63 -35.21
CA ALA A 426 5.39 -4.30 -34.05
C ALA A 426 3.95 -4.79 -34.24
N LEU A 427 3.30 -5.13 -33.14
CA LEU A 427 1.93 -5.63 -33.16
C LEU A 427 0.93 -4.48 -33.04
N PRO A 428 -0.12 -4.45 -33.88
CA PRO A 428 -1.29 -3.62 -33.63
C PRO A 428 -1.92 -3.91 -32.26
N ALA A 429 -2.55 -2.91 -31.64
CA ALA A 429 -3.13 -3.01 -30.30
C ALA A 429 -4.16 -4.15 -30.15
N ASP A 430 -4.95 -4.44 -31.19
CA ASP A 430 -5.94 -5.53 -31.20
C ASP A 430 -5.33 -6.94 -31.31
N GLN A 431 -4.02 -7.03 -31.57
CA GLN A 431 -3.25 -8.26 -31.70
C GLN A 431 -2.20 -8.44 -30.61
N ALA A 432 -1.98 -7.43 -29.78
CA ALA A 432 -1.08 -7.48 -28.64
C ALA A 432 -1.84 -7.92 -27.39
N ILE A 433 -1.17 -8.63 -26.48
CA ILE A 433 -1.76 -9.07 -25.21
C ILE A 433 -2.03 -7.91 -24.24
N GLY A 434 -1.37 -6.77 -24.45
CA GLY A 434 -1.43 -5.59 -23.58
C GLY A 434 -0.44 -5.66 -22.40
N ARG A 435 -0.13 -4.48 -21.84
CA ARG A 435 0.83 -4.31 -20.73
C ARG A 435 0.47 -5.15 -19.50
N ASP A 436 -0.80 -5.14 -19.10
CA ASP A 436 -1.27 -5.91 -17.93
C ASP A 436 -1.05 -7.41 -18.10
N ALA A 437 -1.38 -7.96 -19.27
CA ALA A 437 -1.17 -9.39 -19.53
C ALA A 437 0.32 -9.75 -19.60
N ALA A 438 1.16 -8.84 -20.10
CA ALA A 438 2.60 -9.05 -20.16
C ALA A 438 3.23 -9.03 -18.76
N ARG A 439 2.84 -8.05 -17.94
CA ARG A 439 3.16 -7.99 -16.51
C ARG A 439 2.77 -9.28 -15.80
N ASP A 440 1.50 -9.69 -15.94
CA ASP A 440 0.99 -10.88 -15.27
C ASP A 440 1.73 -12.15 -15.72
N ALA A 441 2.15 -12.23 -16.98
CA ALA A 441 2.96 -13.34 -17.49
C ALA A 441 4.38 -13.36 -16.90
N ALA A 442 5.04 -12.20 -16.78
CA ALA A 442 6.37 -12.08 -16.16
C ALA A 442 6.32 -12.48 -14.68
N LEU A 443 5.34 -11.95 -13.93
CA LEU A 443 5.13 -12.25 -12.51
C LEU A 443 4.80 -13.72 -12.27
N ALA A 444 3.89 -14.29 -13.06
CA ALA A 444 3.56 -15.71 -13.00
C ALA A 444 4.77 -16.62 -13.29
N HIS A 445 5.66 -16.19 -14.20
CA HIS A 445 6.89 -16.93 -14.50
C HIS A 445 7.92 -16.81 -13.37
N ALA A 446 8.09 -15.61 -12.80
CA ALA A 446 8.98 -15.38 -11.67
C ALA A 446 8.50 -16.06 -10.38
N GLY A 447 7.22 -16.41 -10.31
CA GLY A 447 6.60 -16.90 -9.08
C GLY A 447 6.48 -15.81 -8.01
N VAL A 448 6.41 -14.57 -8.46
CA VAL A 448 6.37 -13.36 -7.64
C VAL A 448 4.96 -12.78 -7.77
N ALA A 449 4.32 -12.45 -6.65
CA ALA A 449 3.03 -11.77 -6.70
C ALA A 449 3.23 -10.29 -7.05
N LEU A 450 2.27 -9.67 -7.75
CA LEU A 450 2.31 -8.23 -8.05
C LEU A 450 2.47 -7.38 -6.79
N THR A 451 1.98 -7.87 -5.64
CA THR A 451 2.10 -7.23 -4.33
C THR A 451 3.51 -7.25 -3.77
N ASP A 452 4.35 -8.19 -4.22
CA ASP A 452 5.73 -8.37 -3.75
C ASP A 452 6.72 -7.65 -4.68
N THR A 453 6.22 -6.90 -5.67
CA THR A 453 7.02 -6.16 -6.64
C THR A 453 7.06 -4.67 -6.38
N TYR A 454 8.23 -4.07 -6.54
CA TYR A 454 8.46 -2.62 -6.55
C TYR A 454 9.30 -2.25 -7.78
N GLU A 455 9.34 -0.94 -8.12
CA GLU A 455 9.97 -0.44 -9.36
C GLU A 455 9.47 -1.19 -10.62
N LEU A 456 8.16 -1.47 -10.68
CA LEU A 456 7.58 -2.23 -11.78
C LEU A 456 7.32 -1.34 -13.00
N GLU A 457 8.01 -1.61 -14.10
CA GLU A 457 7.88 -0.89 -15.37
C GLU A 457 7.55 -1.87 -16.50
N VAL A 458 6.66 -1.46 -17.41
CA VAL A 458 6.25 -2.25 -18.57
C VAL A 458 6.34 -1.39 -19.82
N GLU A 459 7.39 -1.65 -20.60
CA GLU A 459 7.69 -0.93 -21.83
C GLU A 459 7.44 -1.83 -23.05
N GLU A 460 7.04 -1.25 -24.17
CA GLU A 460 6.94 -1.98 -25.43
C GLU A 460 8.26 -1.89 -26.20
N GLU A 461 8.82 -3.04 -26.59
CA GLU A 461 10.12 -3.13 -27.25
C GLU A 461 10.08 -4.05 -28.50
N LEU A 462 11.18 -4.03 -29.26
CA LEU A 462 11.47 -4.99 -30.32
C LEU A 462 12.77 -5.76 -30.02
N ASP A 463 12.65 -7.01 -29.60
CA ASP A 463 13.81 -7.90 -29.43
C ASP A 463 14.15 -8.63 -30.74
N GLU A 464 15.28 -8.29 -31.35
CA GLU A 464 15.72 -8.83 -32.65
C GLU A 464 14.62 -8.85 -33.73
N ARG A 465 13.75 -7.82 -33.74
CA ARG A 465 12.58 -7.66 -34.63
C ARG A 465 11.33 -8.45 -34.21
N THR A 466 11.32 -9.06 -33.03
CA THR A 466 10.15 -9.70 -32.42
C THR A 466 9.51 -8.72 -31.44
N PRO A 467 8.23 -8.39 -31.58
CA PRO A 467 7.53 -7.54 -30.62
C PRO A 467 7.48 -8.19 -29.25
N CYS A 468 7.93 -7.45 -28.25
CA CYS A 468 7.88 -7.89 -26.87
C CYS A 468 7.53 -6.73 -25.95
N TYR A 469 7.13 -7.07 -24.74
CA TYR A 469 7.13 -6.14 -23.63
C TYR A 469 8.37 -6.40 -22.81
N LYS A 470 9.13 -5.35 -22.49
CA LYS A 470 10.13 -5.38 -21.44
C LYS A 470 9.40 -5.14 -20.12
N VAL A 471 9.53 -6.07 -19.19
CA VAL A 471 8.92 -5.99 -17.86
C VAL A 471 10.06 -6.03 -16.86
N GLU A 472 10.30 -4.91 -16.20
CA GLU A 472 11.28 -4.77 -15.14
C GLU A 472 10.55 -4.66 -13.81
N PHE A 473 11.04 -5.37 -12.80
CA PHE A 473 10.54 -5.24 -11.44
C PHE A 473 11.57 -5.79 -10.45
N LYS A 474 11.48 -5.36 -9.21
CA LYS A 474 12.27 -5.90 -8.10
C LYS A 474 11.38 -6.65 -7.13
N ALA A 475 11.88 -7.77 -6.61
CA ALA A 475 11.20 -8.54 -5.58
C ALA A 475 12.20 -9.35 -4.75
N GLY A 476 12.05 -9.35 -3.43
CA GLY A 476 12.88 -10.17 -2.54
C GLY A 476 14.40 -9.88 -2.61
N GLY A 477 14.79 -8.64 -2.93
CA GLY A 477 16.19 -8.23 -3.10
C GLY A 477 16.84 -8.74 -4.40
N MET A 478 16.00 -9.05 -5.39
CA MET A 478 16.41 -9.43 -6.73
C MET A 478 15.74 -8.47 -7.72
N GLU A 479 16.48 -8.08 -8.74
CA GLU A 479 16.00 -7.34 -9.90
C GLU A 479 15.71 -8.34 -11.03
N TYR A 480 14.55 -8.20 -11.66
CA TYR A 480 14.07 -9.06 -12.73
C TYR A 480 13.87 -8.23 -13.98
N GLU A 481 14.43 -8.69 -15.09
CA GLU A 481 14.14 -8.15 -16.42
C GLU A 481 13.57 -9.27 -17.28
N TYR A 482 12.36 -9.10 -17.80
CA TYR A 482 11.70 -10.04 -18.67
C TYR A 482 11.43 -9.43 -20.04
N LYS A 483 11.66 -10.20 -21.11
CA LYS A 483 11.09 -9.92 -22.43
C LYS A 483 9.94 -10.88 -22.69
N ILE A 484 8.72 -10.36 -22.77
CA ILE A 484 7.49 -11.13 -22.97
C ILE A 484 7.00 -10.95 -24.40
N ASP A 485 6.82 -12.04 -25.15
CA ASP A 485 6.29 -12.02 -26.52
C ASP A 485 4.92 -11.31 -26.55
N ALA A 486 4.86 -10.20 -27.27
CA ALA A 486 3.70 -9.32 -27.23
C ALA A 486 2.45 -9.92 -27.91
N ARG A 487 2.57 -11.03 -28.66
CA ARG A 487 1.44 -11.73 -29.30
C ARG A 487 0.90 -12.87 -28.44
N THR A 488 1.78 -13.58 -27.76
CA THR A 488 1.47 -14.85 -27.11
C THR A 488 1.52 -14.80 -25.59
N GLY A 489 2.20 -13.80 -25.02
CA GLY A 489 2.52 -13.74 -23.59
C GLY A 489 3.56 -14.76 -23.14
N GLY A 490 4.24 -15.42 -24.07
CA GLY A 490 5.34 -16.32 -23.75
C GLY A 490 6.60 -15.53 -23.34
N VAL A 491 7.32 -16.01 -22.33
CA VAL A 491 8.63 -15.46 -21.97
C VAL A 491 9.64 -15.76 -23.07
N LEU A 492 10.26 -14.73 -23.65
CA LEU A 492 11.32 -14.82 -24.66
C LEU A 492 12.69 -14.93 -23.98
N THR A 493 12.99 -13.96 -23.12
CA THR A 493 14.20 -13.93 -22.29
C THR A 493 13.85 -13.48 -20.88
N TYR A 494 14.70 -13.84 -19.93
CA TYR A 494 14.66 -13.26 -18.60
C TYR A 494 16.06 -13.20 -18.02
N GLU A 495 16.34 -12.14 -17.28
CA GLU A 495 17.52 -11.97 -16.46
C GLU A 495 17.08 -11.72 -15.02
N MET A 496 17.89 -12.18 -14.07
CA MET A 496 17.62 -12.02 -12.65
C MET A 496 18.94 -11.79 -11.94
N ASP A 497 19.12 -10.58 -11.43
CA ASP A 497 20.31 -10.15 -10.73
C ASP A 497 19.99 -9.77 -9.28
N ARG A 498 21.01 -9.75 -8.44
CA ARG A 498 20.85 -9.33 -7.05
C ARG A 498 20.95 -7.81 -7.00
N ASP A 499 19.89 -7.19 -6.52
CA ASP A 499 19.77 -5.74 -6.30
C ASP A 499 20.83 -5.24 -5.30
#